data_AF-A0A845ZL35-F1
#
_entry.id   AF-A0A845ZL35-F1
#
_cell.length_a   1.000
_cell.length_b   1.000
_cell.length_c   1.000
_cell.angle_alpha   90.00
_cell.angle_beta   90.00
_cell.angle_gamma   90.00
#
_symmetry.space_group_name_H-M   'P 1'
#
loop_
_entity.id
_entity.type
_entity.pdbx_description
1 polymer ?
#
loop_
_entity_poly.entity_id
_entity_poly.type
_entity_poly.pdbx_seq_one_letter_code
_entity_poly.pdbx_strand_id
1 'polypeptide(L)'
;MSDRITHILLIDDDPVFRLGLTTALQAFEELLVVAEADTGTEALSRLAALEATNSVDVAILELALGPPNSSEGIALSGLPLCQRLQQEYPNLPILLLTRESKPTVLAAAQALGVNGYCPKGVAIATILEAIGQIIEGQSYWQTLSNLPTISYKGAGFAPWYQQWRNSGFQQFEAALAQVNSQLQNPRLSNWDWLFWTGRRRELLVARWLADQLLPASIILVEPSRESSLVPMPKPESSLTVAPRAQSQLSPKAPLVDRTFERTFERTMVKLQSGLSNLSGVPLEIDILQVEKRAELLGLVFQTFEALVEDLRLSEVKLEHLPQKQQLILKDLWEASITDFFGKYYTLYTDNTQLEVVTILLGNYPIVKKEIIDKIPLVIDLLAHRLFEKSLVIDNVSYPAQTPEAIQRSEFLLDNLIIQIA
;
A
#
# COMPACT_ATOMS: atom_id res chain seq x y z
N MET A 1 -25.62 28.64 20.82
CA MET A 1 -24.46 27.86 20.36
C MET A 1 -23.32 28.26 21.27
N SER A 2 -22.63 27.29 21.85
CA SER A 2 -21.77 27.51 23.02
C SER A 2 -20.61 28.45 22.68
N ASP A 3 -20.43 29.53 23.45
CA ASP A 3 -19.33 30.53 23.37
C ASP A 3 -17.93 29.95 23.69
N ARG A 4 -17.70 28.68 23.39
CA ARG A 4 -16.49 27.96 23.74
C ARG A 4 -15.65 27.72 22.49
N ILE A 5 -14.40 28.19 22.55
CA ILE A 5 -13.38 27.92 21.53
C ILE A 5 -13.19 26.41 21.43
N THR A 6 -13.26 25.89 20.21
CA THR A 6 -13.02 24.47 19.89
C THR A 6 -11.53 24.21 19.83
N HIS A 7 -11.03 23.35 20.71
CA HIS A 7 -9.64 22.96 20.77
C HIS A 7 -9.35 21.78 19.84
N ILE A 8 -8.42 21.97 18.92
CA ILE A 8 -8.06 21.01 17.87
C ILE A 8 -6.67 20.43 18.15
N LEU A 9 -6.58 19.10 18.06
CA LEU A 9 -5.32 18.40 17.91
C LEU A 9 -5.11 18.08 16.43
N LEU A 10 -4.01 18.54 15.84
CA LEU A 10 -3.66 18.23 14.46
C LEU A 10 -2.55 17.18 14.41
N ILE A 11 -2.79 16.09 13.67
CA ILE A 11 -1.86 14.98 13.54
C ILE A 11 -1.61 14.73 12.05
N ASP A 12 -0.42 15.09 11.58
CA ASP A 12 -0.01 14.99 10.17
C ASP A 12 1.51 14.95 10.10
N ASP A 13 2.11 14.15 9.23
CA ASP A 13 3.57 14.08 9.09
C ASP A 13 4.13 15.17 8.16
N ASP A 14 3.27 15.84 7.39
CA ASP A 14 3.64 16.91 6.47
C ASP A 14 3.69 18.27 7.17
N PRO A 15 4.88 18.82 7.46
CA PRO A 15 5.01 20.09 8.20
C PRO A 15 4.46 21.29 7.41
N VAL A 16 4.47 21.23 6.06
CA VAL A 16 3.92 22.30 5.22
C VAL A 16 2.40 22.28 5.31
N PHE A 17 1.79 21.09 5.27
CA PHE A 17 0.35 20.94 5.43
C PHE A 17 -0.11 21.38 6.82
N ARG A 18 0.59 20.98 7.90
CA ARG A 18 0.25 21.43 9.26
C ARG A 18 0.28 22.95 9.37
N LEU A 19 1.37 23.58 8.93
CA LEU A 19 1.49 25.04 8.97
C LEU A 19 0.36 25.72 8.17
N GLY A 20 0.07 25.22 6.97
CA GLY A 20 -0.99 25.77 6.12
C GLY A 20 -2.38 25.64 6.75
N LEU A 21 -2.70 24.47 7.31
CA LEU A 21 -3.99 24.23 7.96
C LEU A 21 -4.13 25.03 9.26
N THR A 22 -3.10 25.05 10.12
CA THR A 22 -3.08 25.87 11.33
C THR A 22 -3.29 27.35 10.99
N THR A 23 -2.58 27.87 9.98
CA THR A 23 -2.75 29.26 9.52
C THR A 23 -4.16 29.54 8.99
N ALA A 24 -4.74 28.60 8.24
CA ALA A 24 -6.09 28.75 7.72
C ALA A 24 -7.16 28.71 8.82
N LEU A 25 -6.99 27.85 9.83
CA LEU A 25 -7.92 27.73 10.97
C LEU A 25 -7.83 28.92 11.93
N GLN A 26 -6.67 29.58 12.05
CA GLN A 26 -6.50 30.81 12.85
C GLN A 26 -7.38 31.98 12.37
N ALA A 27 -7.85 31.96 11.12
CA ALA A 27 -8.77 32.97 10.61
C ALA A 27 -10.18 32.87 11.24
N PHE A 28 -10.46 31.81 12.00
CA PHE A 28 -11.75 31.55 12.63
C PHE A 28 -11.60 31.60 14.16
N GLU A 29 -12.14 32.65 14.78
CA GLU A 29 -11.99 32.92 16.23
C GLU A 29 -12.58 31.83 17.14
N GLU A 30 -13.46 30.99 16.60
CA GLU A 30 -14.11 29.88 17.30
C GLU A 30 -13.24 28.61 17.38
N LEU A 31 -12.09 28.56 16.68
CA LEU A 31 -11.21 27.40 16.62
C LEU A 31 -9.80 27.74 17.11
N LEU A 32 -9.17 26.78 17.80
CA LEU A 32 -7.79 26.91 18.25
C LEU A 32 -7.06 25.57 18.12
N VAL A 33 -5.98 25.53 17.35
CA VAL A 33 -5.05 24.38 17.35
C VAL A 33 -4.22 24.44 18.62
N VAL A 34 -4.49 23.53 19.57
CA VAL A 34 -3.83 23.50 20.89
C VAL A 34 -2.62 22.57 20.92
N ALA A 35 -2.54 21.64 19.98
CA ALA A 35 -1.39 20.76 19.80
C ALA A 35 -1.27 20.32 18.34
N GLU A 36 -0.02 20.12 17.94
CA GLU A 36 0.35 19.49 16.68
C GLU A 36 1.24 18.28 17.00
N ALA A 37 1.13 17.24 16.19
CA ALA A 37 1.97 16.06 16.28
C ALA A 37 2.31 15.53 14.88
N ASP A 38 3.55 15.06 14.70
CA ASP A 38 3.99 14.44 13.45
C ASP A 38 3.87 12.91 13.44
N THR A 39 3.72 12.31 14.62
CA THR A 39 3.59 10.86 14.82
C THR A 39 2.45 10.54 15.78
N GLY A 40 1.87 9.34 15.68
CA GLY A 40 0.82 8.90 16.62
C GLY A 40 1.31 8.77 18.07
N THR A 41 2.59 8.43 18.27
CA THR A 41 3.23 8.39 19.59
C THR A 41 3.35 9.78 20.20
N GLU A 42 3.71 10.80 19.40
CA GLU A 42 3.70 12.18 19.86
C GLU A 42 2.27 12.62 20.16
N ALA A 43 1.30 12.30 19.29
CA ALA A 43 -0.10 12.68 19.48
C ALA A 43 -0.67 12.17 20.81
N LEU A 44 -0.44 10.90 21.15
CA LEU A 44 -0.86 10.33 22.44
C LEU A 44 -0.13 10.98 23.63
N SER A 45 1.15 11.27 23.48
CA SER A 45 1.93 11.94 24.53
C SER A 45 1.44 13.37 24.78
N ARG A 46 1.07 14.10 23.71
CA ARG A 46 0.48 15.45 23.77
C ARG A 46 -0.91 15.40 24.43
N LEU A 47 -1.75 14.44 24.05
CA LEU A 47 -3.06 14.24 24.67
C LEU A 47 -2.94 13.99 26.18
N ALA A 48 -2.07 13.07 26.57
CA ALA A 48 -1.83 12.76 27.99
C ALA A 48 -1.31 13.97 28.79
N ALA A 49 -0.51 14.84 28.16
CA ALA A 49 -0.03 16.07 28.80
C ALA A 49 -1.12 17.16 28.93
N LEU A 50 -2.07 17.19 27.99
CA LEU A 50 -3.14 18.20 27.92
C LEU A 50 -4.32 17.92 28.86
N GLU A 51 -4.55 16.66 29.25
CA GLU A 51 -5.62 16.27 30.18
C GLU A 51 -5.64 17.07 31.50
N ALA A 52 -4.51 17.66 31.91
CA ALA A 52 -4.39 18.42 33.15
C ALA A 52 -4.80 19.90 33.05
N THR A 53 -4.91 20.50 31.85
CA THR A 53 -5.12 21.97 31.73
C THR A 53 -5.98 22.42 30.55
N ASN A 54 -6.04 21.70 29.43
CA ASN A 54 -6.83 22.06 28.25
C ASN A 54 -7.36 20.78 27.56
N SER A 55 -8.67 20.52 27.59
CA SER A 55 -9.25 19.38 26.86
C SER A 55 -9.23 19.63 25.35
N VAL A 56 -8.90 18.61 24.57
CA VAL A 56 -9.07 18.59 23.10
C VAL A 56 -10.52 18.24 22.77
N ASP A 57 -11.15 19.03 21.91
CA ASP A 57 -12.55 18.84 21.50
C ASP A 57 -12.67 18.05 20.19
N VAL A 58 -11.62 18.03 19.35
CA VAL A 58 -11.56 17.24 18.10
C VAL A 58 -10.12 16.93 17.71
N ALA A 59 -9.88 15.73 17.18
CA ALA A 59 -8.61 15.37 16.54
C ALA A 59 -8.78 15.33 15.01
N ILE A 60 -7.92 16.07 14.30
CA ILE A 60 -7.77 15.98 12.84
C ILE A 60 -6.58 15.09 12.55
N LEU A 61 -6.81 13.98 11.86
CA LEU A 61 -5.86 12.89 11.69
C LEU A 61 -5.62 12.57 10.22
N GLU A 62 -4.37 12.66 9.77
CA GLU A 62 -3.91 11.97 8.56
C GLU A 62 -3.73 10.48 8.89
N LEU A 63 -4.26 9.58 8.07
CA LEU A 63 -4.11 8.13 8.28
C LEU A 63 -2.71 7.65 7.92
N ALA A 64 -2.10 8.28 6.91
CA ALA A 64 -0.78 7.93 6.41
C ALA A 64 0.35 8.68 7.13
N LEU A 65 0.34 8.73 8.47
CA LEU A 65 1.42 9.34 9.26
C LEU A 65 2.72 8.56 9.07
N GLY A 66 3.76 9.26 8.61
CA GLY A 66 5.02 8.65 8.24
C GLY A 66 6.07 8.53 9.36
N PRO A 67 7.19 7.84 9.03
CA PRO A 67 7.46 7.30 7.70
C PRO A 67 7.85 5.81 7.71
N PRO A 68 7.79 5.12 6.57
CA PRO A 68 8.50 3.85 6.42
C PRO A 68 10.03 3.95 6.61
N ASN A 69 10.60 5.15 6.89
CA ASN A 69 12.04 5.42 6.93
C ASN A 69 12.57 6.10 8.22
N SER A 70 11.80 6.23 9.31
CA SER A 70 12.38 6.69 10.59
C SER A 70 13.00 5.51 11.34
N SER A 71 14.32 5.52 11.49
CA SER A 71 15.12 4.54 12.23
C SER A 71 14.90 4.55 13.75
N GLU A 72 13.78 5.07 14.24
CA GLU A 72 13.47 5.23 15.65
C GLU A 72 12.05 4.77 15.98
N GLY A 73 11.93 3.49 16.36
CA GLY A 73 10.75 2.94 17.04
C GLY A 73 9.55 2.56 16.16
N ILE A 74 8.67 1.72 16.73
CA ILE A 74 7.39 1.32 16.13
C ILE A 74 6.42 2.50 16.28
N ALA A 75 6.36 3.39 15.30
CA ALA A 75 5.39 4.48 15.29
C ALA A 75 3.97 3.92 15.12
N LEU A 76 3.06 4.23 16.06
CA LEU A 76 1.65 3.88 15.96
C LEU A 76 0.98 4.77 14.90
N SER A 77 0.53 4.20 13.79
CA SER A 77 -0.07 4.95 12.66
C SER A 77 -1.35 4.30 12.15
N GLY A 78 -2.10 5.02 11.29
CA GLY A 78 -3.29 4.50 10.59
C GLY A 78 -4.43 4.02 11.49
N LEU A 79 -5.06 2.91 11.10
CA LEU A 79 -6.17 2.30 11.84
C LEU A 79 -5.80 1.86 13.27
N PRO A 80 -4.60 1.30 13.54
CA PRO A 80 -4.14 1.06 14.91
C PRO A 80 -4.14 2.30 15.81
N LEU A 81 -3.76 3.46 15.28
CA LEU A 81 -3.83 4.73 16.02
C LEU A 81 -5.27 5.15 16.29
N CYS A 82 -6.16 5.05 15.30
CA CYS A 82 -7.59 5.31 15.48
C CYS A 82 -8.17 4.42 16.58
N GLN A 83 -7.87 3.12 16.54
CA GLN A 83 -8.32 2.15 17.54
C GLN A 83 -7.80 2.52 18.94
N ARG A 84 -6.54 2.94 19.04
CA ARG A 84 -5.95 3.33 20.32
C ARG A 84 -6.57 4.61 20.89
N LEU A 85 -6.76 5.63 20.04
CA LEU A 85 -7.42 6.87 20.42
C LEU A 85 -8.85 6.60 20.90
N GLN A 86 -9.60 5.74 20.21
CA GLN A 86 -10.96 5.36 20.60
C GLN A 86 -11.01 4.54 21.90
N GLN A 87 -9.94 3.77 22.20
CA GLN A 87 -9.84 3.01 23.45
C GLN A 87 -9.48 3.90 24.65
N GLU A 88 -8.55 4.83 24.49
CA GLU A 88 -8.06 5.70 25.58
C GLU A 88 -8.94 6.95 25.76
N TYR A 89 -9.46 7.51 24.67
CA TYR A 89 -10.23 8.75 24.62
C TYR A 89 -11.56 8.54 23.86
N PRO A 90 -12.49 7.72 24.39
CA PRO A 90 -13.72 7.33 23.67
C PRO A 90 -14.68 8.47 23.35
N ASN A 91 -14.50 9.64 23.99
CA ASN A 91 -15.31 10.83 23.76
C ASN A 91 -14.64 11.84 22.81
N LEU A 92 -13.43 11.58 22.33
CA LEU A 92 -12.70 12.46 21.43
C LEU A 92 -13.16 12.20 19.98
N PRO A 93 -13.87 13.14 19.33
CA PRO A 93 -14.24 13.00 17.94
C PRO A 93 -13.01 13.01 17.04
N ILE A 94 -12.97 12.10 16.07
CA ILE A 94 -11.87 11.98 15.10
C ILE A 94 -12.38 12.34 13.71
N LEU A 95 -11.77 13.35 13.09
CA LEU A 95 -11.91 13.69 11.68
C LEU A 95 -10.69 13.20 10.90
N LEU A 96 -10.91 12.29 9.96
CA LEU A 96 -9.85 11.90 9.03
C LEU A 96 -9.70 12.97 7.96
N LEU A 97 -8.47 13.44 7.76
CA LEU A 97 -8.12 14.36 6.68
C LEU A 97 -6.94 13.74 5.92
N THR A 98 -7.23 12.95 4.89
CA THR A 98 -6.22 12.13 4.20
C THR A 98 -6.20 12.33 2.69
N ARG A 99 -5.01 12.32 2.06
CA ARG A 99 -4.85 12.58 0.61
C ARG A 99 -5.62 11.58 -0.26
N GLU A 100 -5.52 10.30 0.05
CA GLU A 100 -6.20 9.23 -0.68
C GLU A 100 -6.37 8.02 0.24
N SER A 101 -7.58 7.51 0.37
CA SER A 101 -7.83 6.30 1.15
C SER A 101 -8.81 5.38 0.43
N LYS A 102 -8.49 4.09 0.42
CA LYS A 102 -9.34 3.07 -0.20
C LYS A 102 -10.68 3.02 0.57
N PRO A 103 -11.83 2.82 -0.10
CA PRO A 103 -13.13 2.70 0.57
C PRO A 103 -13.16 1.67 1.70
N THR A 104 -12.37 0.59 1.58
CA THR A 104 -12.22 -0.44 2.61
C THR A 104 -11.54 0.07 3.89
N VAL A 105 -10.56 0.96 3.78
CA VAL A 105 -9.88 1.57 4.93
C VAL A 105 -10.80 2.57 5.62
N LEU A 106 -11.53 3.38 4.85
CA LEU A 106 -12.54 4.30 5.38
C LEU A 106 -13.67 3.56 6.10
N ALA A 107 -14.17 2.47 5.51
CA ALA A 107 -15.17 1.62 6.16
C ALA A 107 -14.65 0.99 7.46
N ALA A 108 -13.39 0.55 7.49
CA ALA A 108 -12.77 0.04 8.71
C ALA A 108 -12.59 1.13 9.77
N ALA A 109 -12.20 2.35 9.39
CA ALA A 109 -12.12 3.48 10.29
C ALA A 109 -13.49 3.84 10.87
N GLN A 110 -14.52 3.88 10.03
CA GLN A 110 -15.91 4.10 10.46
C GLN A 110 -16.36 3.03 11.47
N ALA A 111 -16.02 1.76 11.23
CA ALA A 111 -16.32 0.65 12.15
C ALA A 111 -15.56 0.74 13.48
N LEU A 112 -14.40 1.41 13.50
CA LEU A 112 -13.64 1.69 14.72
C LEU A 112 -14.18 2.88 15.52
N GLY A 113 -15.22 3.57 15.05
CA GLY A 113 -15.84 4.71 15.74
C GLY A 113 -15.33 6.08 15.30
N VAL A 114 -14.57 6.17 14.20
CA VAL A 114 -14.19 7.45 13.62
C VAL A 114 -15.45 8.22 13.18
N ASN A 115 -15.49 9.51 13.50
CA ASN A 115 -16.69 10.34 13.36
C ASN A 115 -16.83 10.94 11.96
N GLY A 116 -15.72 11.19 11.26
CA GLY A 116 -15.80 11.72 9.92
C GLY A 116 -14.55 11.58 9.05
N TYR A 117 -14.72 11.94 7.79
CA TYR A 117 -13.70 11.91 6.75
C TYR A 117 -13.87 13.06 5.75
N CYS A 118 -12.73 13.69 5.42
CA CYS A 118 -12.53 14.62 4.32
C CYS A 118 -11.25 14.23 3.54
N PRO A 119 -11.25 14.28 2.20
CA PRO A 119 -10.00 14.23 1.45
C PRO A 119 -9.16 15.49 1.69
N LYS A 120 -7.82 15.36 1.75
CA LYS A 120 -6.95 16.54 1.75
C LYS A 120 -7.13 17.34 0.46
N GLY A 121 -7.09 18.67 0.58
CA GLY A 121 -7.30 19.58 -0.55
C GLY A 121 -8.75 20.04 -0.75
N VAL A 122 -9.68 19.61 0.11
CA VAL A 122 -11.02 20.22 0.18
C VAL A 122 -10.94 21.66 0.66
N ALA A 123 -11.97 22.44 0.36
CA ALA A 123 -12.07 23.82 0.85
C ALA A 123 -12.12 23.85 2.38
N ILE A 124 -11.48 24.85 2.99
CA ILE A 124 -11.47 25.03 4.45
C ILE A 124 -12.90 25.08 5.01
N ALA A 125 -13.83 25.72 4.31
CA ALA A 125 -15.25 25.77 4.70
C ALA A 125 -15.86 24.37 4.89
N THR A 126 -15.48 23.39 4.06
CA THR A 126 -15.92 21.99 4.18
C THR A 126 -15.34 21.32 5.42
N ILE A 127 -14.09 21.62 5.77
CA ILE A 127 -13.45 21.12 7.00
C ILE A 127 -14.16 21.69 8.23
N LEU A 128 -14.51 22.98 8.21
CA LEU A 128 -15.26 23.63 9.30
C LEU A 128 -16.64 23.00 9.50
N GLU A 129 -17.36 22.75 8.40
CA GLU A 129 -18.65 22.06 8.44
C GLU A 129 -18.51 20.65 9.04
N ALA A 130 -17.50 19.91 8.61
CA ALA A 130 -17.21 18.58 9.14
C ALA A 130 -16.92 18.61 10.65
N ILE A 131 -16.08 19.55 11.10
CA ILE A 131 -15.74 19.74 12.52
C ILE A 131 -17.00 20.06 13.33
N GLY A 132 -17.84 20.98 12.86
CA GLY A 132 -19.08 21.35 13.53
C GLY A 132 -20.02 20.15 13.71
N GLN A 133 -20.22 19.37 12.65
CA GLN A 133 -21.09 18.19 12.68
C GLN A 133 -20.57 17.11 13.65
N ILE A 134 -19.28 16.79 13.63
CA ILE A 134 -18.76 15.70 14.48
C ILE A 134 -18.70 16.07 15.96
N ILE A 135 -18.51 17.35 16.30
CA ILE A 135 -18.56 17.84 17.69
C ILE A 135 -19.99 17.78 18.23
N GLU A 136 -21.00 18.01 17.37
CA GLU A 136 -22.42 17.82 17.72
C GLU A 136 -22.83 16.33 17.82
N GLY A 137 -21.87 15.41 17.69
CA GLY A 137 -22.09 13.96 17.74
C GLY A 137 -22.69 13.39 16.46
N GLN A 138 -22.75 14.16 15.38
CA GLN A 138 -23.12 13.65 14.05
C GLN A 138 -21.91 12.99 13.38
N SER A 139 -22.16 12.34 12.25
CA SER A 139 -21.09 11.79 11.42
C SER A 139 -20.98 12.57 10.11
N TYR A 140 -19.76 12.91 9.71
CA TYR A 140 -19.51 13.63 8.46
C TYR A 140 -18.60 12.82 7.55
N TRP A 141 -19.15 12.18 6.52
CA TRP A 141 -18.38 11.40 5.57
C TRP A 141 -18.58 11.97 4.18
N GLN A 142 -17.57 12.69 3.69
CA GLN A 142 -17.66 13.28 2.36
C GLN A 142 -17.80 12.17 1.31
N THR A 143 -18.88 12.26 0.53
CA THR A 143 -19.37 11.18 -0.33
C THR A 143 -18.36 10.83 -1.42
N LEU A 144 -17.83 9.59 -1.39
CA LEU A 144 -17.72 8.79 -2.60
C LEU A 144 -19.12 8.21 -2.82
N SER A 145 -19.81 8.60 -3.88
CA SER A 145 -21.12 8.02 -4.22
C SER A 145 -20.95 6.50 -4.32
N ASN A 146 -21.54 5.75 -3.37
CA ASN A 146 -21.46 4.28 -3.17
C ASN A 146 -20.42 3.77 -2.13
N LEU A 147 -20.63 4.07 -0.85
CA LEU A 147 -20.15 3.16 0.21
C LEU A 147 -21.14 1.98 0.31
N PRO A 148 -20.70 0.72 0.16
CA PRO A 148 -21.58 -0.43 0.32
C PRO A 148 -22.11 -0.50 1.76
N THR A 149 -23.42 -0.71 1.92
CA THR A 149 -24.05 -0.93 3.22
C THR A 149 -23.64 -2.31 3.75
N ILE A 150 -22.77 -2.37 4.75
CA ILE A 150 -22.37 -3.62 5.39
C ILE A 150 -23.41 -3.95 6.47
N SER A 151 -24.19 -5.03 6.28
CA SER A 151 -25.12 -5.56 7.28
C SER A 151 -24.46 -6.68 8.07
N TYR A 152 -24.21 -6.47 9.37
CA TYR A 152 -23.68 -7.49 10.27
C TYR A 152 -24.75 -8.53 10.62
N LYS A 153 -24.73 -9.68 9.91
CA LYS A 153 -25.24 -10.93 10.47
C LYS A 153 -24.06 -11.69 11.04
N GLY A 154 -24.07 -11.92 12.36
CA GLY A 154 -23.08 -12.75 13.03
C GLY A 154 -23.06 -14.15 12.40
N ALA A 155 -22.09 -14.41 11.53
CA ALA A 155 -21.87 -15.72 10.96
C ALA A 155 -21.26 -16.61 12.05
N GLY A 156 -22.03 -17.58 12.50
CA GLY A 156 -21.58 -18.62 13.42
C GLY A 156 -20.49 -19.48 12.79
N PHE A 157 -19.24 -19.13 13.04
CA PHE A 157 -18.14 -20.09 13.10
C PHE A 157 -18.00 -20.55 14.56
N ALA A 158 -17.92 -21.87 14.73
CA ALA A 158 -18.22 -22.53 16.00
C ALA A 158 -17.30 -22.14 17.18
N PRO A 159 -17.80 -22.20 18.44
CA PRO A 159 -17.08 -21.81 19.67
C PRO A 159 -15.69 -22.43 19.83
N TRP A 160 -15.46 -23.61 19.24
CA TRP A 160 -14.17 -24.30 19.29
C TRP A 160 -13.03 -23.51 18.65
N TYR A 161 -13.29 -22.65 17.64
CA TYR A 161 -12.26 -21.87 16.97
C TYR A 161 -11.73 -20.74 17.86
N GLN A 162 -12.62 -20.00 18.53
CA GLN A 162 -12.23 -19.00 19.53
C GLN A 162 -11.54 -19.64 20.73
N GLN A 163 -12.02 -20.82 21.15
CA GLN A 163 -11.41 -21.57 22.25
C GLN A 163 -10.02 -22.13 21.87
N TRP A 164 -9.83 -22.61 20.63
CA TRP A 164 -8.55 -23.06 20.10
C TRP A 164 -7.57 -21.90 19.95
N ARG A 165 -8.02 -20.76 19.40
CA ARG A 165 -7.24 -19.52 19.31
C ARG A 165 -6.79 -19.06 20.70
N ASN A 166 -7.72 -18.93 21.65
CA ASN A 166 -7.39 -18.51 23.01
C ASN A 166 -6.45 -19.52 23.71
N SER A 167 -6.62 -20.82 23.49
CA SER A 167 -5.73 -21.85 24.04
C SER A 167 -4.33 -21.81 23.42
N GLY A 168 -4.22 -21.55 22.11
CA GLY A 168 -2.95 -21.41 21.39
C GLY A 168 -2.21 -20.15 21.81
N PHE A 169 -2.91 -19.01 21.93
CA PHE A 169 -2.32 -17.78 22.46
C PHE A 169 -1.86 -17.92 23.91
N GLN A 170 -2.63 -18.59 24.77
CA GLN A 170 -2.18 -18.90 26.14
C GLN A 170 -0.93 -19.78 26.17
N GLN A 171 -0.79 -20.73 25.24
CA GLN A 171 0.41 -21.55 25.10
C GLN A 171 1.61 -20.72 24.61
N PHE A 172 1.41 -19.79 23.68
CA PHE A 172 2.47 -18.86 23.23
C PHE A 172 2.93 -17.95 24.37
N GLU A 173 2.01 -17.38 25.14
CA GLU A 173 2.37 -16.54 26.30
C GLU A 173 3.09 -17.32 27.40
N ALA A 174 2.64 -18.56 27.69
CA ALA A 174 3.31 -19.41 28.67
C ALA A 174 4.73 -19.81 28.21
N ALA A 175 4.91 -20.16 26.94
CA ALA A 175 6.22 -20.48 26.37
C ALA A 175 7.15 -19.26 26.35
N LEU A 176 6.64 -18.08 26.00
CA LEU A 176 7.40 -16.83 26.03
C LEU A 176 7.81 -16.45 27.47
N ALA A 177 6.92 -16.61 28.44
CA ALA A 177 7.23 -16.39 29.86
C ALA A 177 8.34 -17.33 30.35
N GLN A 178 8.30 -18.60 29.96
CA GLN A 178 9.33 -19.58 30.31
C GLN A 178 10.68 -19.25 29.67
N VAL A 179 10.70 -18.88 28.38
CA VAL A 179 11.92 -18.47 27.68
C VAL A 179 12.50 -17.18 28.26
N ASN A 180 11.67 -16.20 28.59
CA ASN A 180 12.11 -14.95 29.23
C ASN A 180 12.68 -15.20 30.64
N SER A 181 12.09 -16.13 31.41
CA SER A 181 12.61 -16.52 32.71
C SER A 181 13.99 -17.19 32.60
N GLN A 182 14.21 -18.03 31.57
CA GLN A 182 15.53 -18.60 31.31
C GLN A 182 16.54 -17.51 30.98
N LEU A 183 16.20 -16.58 30.08
CA LEU A 183 17.07 -15.46 29.68
C LEU A 183 17.47 -14.50 30.82
N GLN A 184 16.71 -14.48 31.92
CA GLN A 184 17.03 -13.70 33.11
C GLN A 184 18.02 -14.40 34.07
N ASN A 185 18.39 -15.65 33.81
CA ASN A 185 19.33 -16.38 34.65
C ASN A 185 20.78 -15.87 34.44
N PRO A 186 21.43 -15.29 35.47
CA PRO A 186 22.75 -14.68 35.33
C PRO A 186 23.90 -15.68 35.14
N ARG A 187 23.63 -16.99 35.15
CA ARG A 187 24.61 -18.06 34.93
C ARG A 187 24.50 -18.73 33.54
N LEU A 188 23.77 -18.14 32.61
CA LEU A 188 23.63 -18.66 31.24
C LEU A 188 24.96 -18.61 30.48
N SER A 189 25.30 -19.70 29.79
CA SER A 189 26.37 -19.73 28.80
C SER A 189 26.00 -18.88 27.58
N ASN A 190 27.00 -18.34 26.87
CA ASN A 190 26.78 -17.54 25.66
C ASN A 190 26.02 -18.31 24.57
N TRP A 191 26.23 -19.63 24.48
CA TRP A 191 25.50 -20.50 23.53
C TRP A 191 24.05 -20.73 23.95
N ASP A 192 23.79 -20.89 25.24
CA ASP A 192 22.43 -21.02 25.75
C ASP A 192 21.67 -19.70 25.62
N TRP A 193 22.33 -18.57 25.86
CA TRP A 193 21.77 -17.25 25.63
C TRP A 193 21.39 -17.04 24.16
N LEU A 194 22.26 -17.43 23.23
CA LEU A 194 21.96 -17.37 21.79
C LEU A 194 20.79 -18.28 21.40
N PHE A 195 20.74 -19.50 21.95
CA PHE A 195 19.66 -20.45 21.73
C PHE A 195 18.32 -19.91 22.25
N TRP A 196 18.27 -19.43 23.50
CA TRP A 196 17.05 -18.92 24.12
C TRP A 196 16.58 -17.60 23.49
N THR A 197 17.49 -16.72 23.07
CA THR A 197 17.14 -15.51 22.32
C THR A 197 16.60 -15.84 20.92
N GLY A 198 17.17 -16.84 20.24
CA GLY A 198 16.63 -17.38 18.99
C GLY A 198 15.22 -17.94 19.19
N ARG A 199 15.03 -18.78 20.21
CA ARG A 199 13.73 -19.37 20.55
C ARG A 199 12.67 -18.32 20.89
N ARG A 200 13.06 -17.23 21.54
CA ARG A 200 12.17 -16.08 21.80
C ARG A 200 11.69 -15.43 20.51
N ARG A 201 12.58 -15.22 19.53
CA ARG A 201 12.23 -14.63 18.23
C ARG A 201 11.27 -15.51 17.45
N GLU A 202 11.51 -16.82 17.43
CA GLU A 202 10.61 -17.79 16.79
C GLU A 202 9.19 -17.73 17.38
N LEU A 203 9.07 -17.72 18.71
CA LEU A 203 7.77 -17.66 19.40
C LEU A 203 7.02 -16.34 19.16
N LEU A 204 7.74 -15.21 19.08
CA LEU A 204 7.15 -13.91 18.75
C LEU A 204 6.65 -13.86 17.30
N VAL A 205 7.42 -14.42 16.35
CA VAL A 205 7.00 -14.50 14.94
C VAL A 205 5.82 -15.44 14.77
N ALA A 206 5.82 -16.60 15.44
CA ALA A 206 4.71 -17.53 15.41
C ALA A 206 3.43 -16.92 15.99
N ARG A 207 3.53 -16.15 17.08
CA ARG A 207 2.40 -15.40 17.65
C ARG A 207 1.87 -14.35 16.66
N TRP A 208 2.75 -13.59 16.02
CA TRP A 208 2.37 -12.58 15.02
C TRP A 208 1.68 -13.21 13.80
N LEU A 209 2.22 -14.32 13.27
CA LEU A 209 1.61 -15.07 12.17
C LEU A 209 0.25 -15.64 12.56
N ALA A 210 0.12 -16.19 13.78
CA ALA A 210 -1.15 -16.69 14.28
C ALA A 210 -2.22 -15.59 14.37
N ASP A 211 -1.82 -14.35 14.67
CA ASP A 211 -2.74 -13.21 14.70
C ASP A 211 -3.16 -12.74 13.30
N GLN A 212 -2.25 -12.79 12.32
CA GLN A 212 -2.52 -12.43 10.92
C GLN A 212 -3.37 -13.48 10.18
N LEU A 213 -3.15 -14.76 10.46
CA LEU A 213 -3.79 -15.88 9.74
C LEU A 213 -5.11 -16.33 10.36
N LEU A 214 -5.42 -15.90 11.59
CA LEU A 214 -6.64 -16.25 12.32
C LEU A 214 -7.44 -14.98 12.68
N PRO A 215 -8.06 -14.28 11.70
CA PRO A 215 -8.80 -13.05 11.96
C PRO A 215 -9.99 -13.26 12.91
N ALA A 216 -10.26 -12.28 13.78
CA ALA A 216 -11.28 -12.37 14.83
C ALA A 216 -12.73 -12.39 14.29
N SER A 217 -12.95 -11.99 13.03
CA SER A 217 -14.22 -12.14 12.34
C SER A 217 -14.02 -12.06 10.83
N ILE A 218 -14.70 -12.94 10.09
CA ILE A 218 -14.81 -12.87 8.63
C ILE A 218 -16.09 -12.09 8.34
N ILE A 219 -15.98 -10.95 7.65
CA ILE A 219 -17.12 -10.12 7.24
C ILE A 219 -17.61 -10.63 5.89
N LEU A 220 -18.81 -11.19 5.85
CA LEU A 220 -19.50 -11.50 4.60
C LEU A 220 -20.17 -10.24 4.07
N VAL A 221 -19.71 -9.76 2.91
CA VAL A 221 -20.33 -8.64 2.18
C VAL A 221 -21.31 -9.24 1.17
N GLU A 222 -22.62 -9.05 1.39
CA GLU A 222 -23.62 -9.35 0.35
C GLU A 222 -23.66 -8.20 -0.66
N PRO A 223 -23.67 -8.46 -1.98
CA PRO A 223 -23.87 -7.43 -2.98
C PRO A 223 -25.31 -6.88 -2.89
N SER A 224 -25.41 -5.55 -2.81
CA SER A 224 -26.66 -4.80 -2.78
C SER A 224 -27.59 -5.23 -3.92
N ARG A 225 -28.81 -5.70 -3.59
CA ARG A 225 -29.84 -6.01 -4.58
C ARG A 225 -30.11 -4.76 -5.44
N GLU A 226 -29.95 -4.93 -6.75
CA GLU A 226 -30.39 -3.97 -7.76
C GLU A 226 -31.82 -3.51 -7.46
N SER A 227 -31.97 -2.21 -7.21
CA SER A 227 -33.26 -1.56 -7.05
C SER A 227 -34.00 -1.57 -8.40
N SER A 228 -34.96 -2.50 -8.50
CA SER A 228 -36.25 -2.40 -9.19
C SER A 228 -36.34 -1.49 -10.42
N LEU A 229 -36.39 -2.16 -11.58
CA LEU A 229 -36.83 -1.65 -12.89
C LEU A 229 -38.12 -0.81 -12.78
N VAL A 230 -38.07 0.44 -13.23
CA VAL A 230 -39.26 1.21 -13.67
C VAL A 230 -39.37 1.06 -15.19
N PRO A 231 -40.50 0.61 -15.76
CA PRO A 231 -40.64 0.48 -17.20
C PRO A 231 -41.01 1.82 -17.85
N MET A 232 -40.22 2.29 -18.82
CA MET A 232 -40.61 3.37 -19.74
C MET A 232 -41.37 2.81 -20.98
N PRO A 233 -42.28 3.59 -21.59
CA PRO A 233 -43.13 3.13 -22.69
C PRO A 233 -42.40 3.12 -24.04
N LYS A 234 -42.87 2.24 -24.94
CA LYS A 234 -42.35 1.98 -26.30
C LYS A 234 -42.42 3.21 -27.22
N PRO A 235 -41.45 3.42 -28.15
CA PRO A 235 -41.61 4.36 -29.24
C PRO A 235 -42.12 3.66 -30.52
N GLU A 236 -43.07 4.31 -31.19
CA GLU A 236 -43.52 3.98 -32.54
C GLU A 236 -42.53 4.48 -33.60
N SER A 237 -42.50 3.71 -34.68
CA SER A 237 -41.71 3.83 -35.90
C SER A 237 -42.04 5.04 -36.76
N SER A 238 -41.02 5.64 -37.39
CA SER A 238 -41.07 6.14 -38.78
C SER A 238 -39.67 6.31 -39.36
N LEU A 239 -39.43 5.66 -40.50
CA LEU A 239 -38.23 5.73 -41.33
C LEU A 239 -38.22 6.98 -42.20
N THR A 240 -37.05 7.60 -42.40
CA THR A 240 -36.66 8.16 -43.72
C THR A 240 -35.14 8.27 -43.86
N VAL A 241 -34.62 7.82 -45.00
CA VAL A 241 -33.20 7.76 -45.43
C VAL A 241 -32.99 8.85 -46.50
N ALA A 242 -31.94 9.70 -46.45
CA ALA A 242 -30.65 9.65 -47.19
C ALA A 242 -30.05 11.09 -47.28
N PRO A 243 -28.84 11.38 -47.81
CA PRO A 243 -27.52 10.72 -47.70
C PRO A 243 -26.33 11.67 -47.38
N ARG A 244 -25.19 11.08 -46.96
CA ARG A 244 -23.76 11.50 -47.00
C ARG A 244 -23.35 12.99 -47.11
N ALA A 245 -22.58 13.47 -46.12
CA ALA A 245 -21.39 14.30 -46.32
C ALA A 245 -20.36 14.09 -45.19
N GLN A 246 -19.09 14.33 -45.51
CA GLN A 246 -17.89 13.82 -44.87
C GLN A 246 -17.45 14.57 -43.59
N SER A 247 -16.70 13.86 -42.75
CA SER A 247 -15.54 14.31 -41.95
C SER A 247 -15.67 15.55 -41.06
N GLN A 248 -15.66 15.33 -39.74
CA GLN A 248 -14.71 15.94 -38.80
C GLN A 248 -14.76 15.18 -37.47
N LEU A 249 -13.93 14.14 -37.35
CA LEU A 249 -13.58 13.52 -36.07
C LEU A 249 -12.54 14.44 -35.40
N SER A 250 -12.94 15.11 -34.32
CA SER A 250 -12.00 15.64 -33.34
C SER A 250 -11.58 14.47 -32.42
N PRO A 251 -10.30 14.31 -32.08
CA PRO A 251 -9.84 13.16 -31.31
C PRO A 251 -10.28 13.32 -29.85
N LYS A 252 -11.14 12.41 -29.39
CA LYS A 252 -11.20 12.08 -27.96
C LYS A 252 -9.86 11.41 -27.62
N ALA A 253 -9.01 12.12 -26.88
CA ALA A 253 -7.84 11.53 -26.25
C ALA A 253 -8.27 10.31 -25.40
N PRO A 254 -7.56 9.17 -25.47
CA PRO A 254 -7.96 7.98 -24.74
C PRO A 254 -7.66 8.17 -23.25
N LEU A 255 -8.63 7.84 -22.40
CA LEU A 255 -8.52 7.77 -20.94
C LEU A 255 -7.62 6.62 -20.44
N VAL A 256 -6.79 6.03 -21.30
CA VAL A 256 -6.07 4.77 -21.06
C VAL A 256 -4.67 4.98 -20.45
N ASP A 257 -4.09 6.18 -20.53
CA ASP A 257 -2.73 6.44 -20.02
C ASP A 257 -2.62 6.58 -18.49
N ARG A 258 -3.67 7.03 -17.79
CA ARG A 258 -3.52 7.51 -16.40
C ARG A 258 -3.41 6.43 -15.33
N THR A 259 -3.84 5.20 -15.59
CA THR A 259 -3.78 4.09 -14.62
C THR A 259 -2.40 3.43 -14.59
N PHE A 260 -1.73 3.36 -15.74
CA PHE A 260 -0.39 2.79 -15.84
C PHE A 260 0.68 3.74 -15.30
N GLU A 261 0.56 5.06 -15.56
CA GLU A 261 1.41 6.10 -14.97
C GLU A 261 1.39 6.11 -13.42
N ARG A 262 0.24 5.80 -12.80
CA ARG A 262 0.13 5.73 -11.32
C ARG A 262 0.81 4.50 -10.72
N THR A 263 0.82 3.38 -11.46
CA THR A 263 1.52 2.17 -11.03
C THR A 263 3.04 2.38 -11.12
N PHE A 264 3.45 3.17 -12.11
CA PHE A 264 4.84 3.59 -12.35
C PHE A 264 5.41 4.41 -11.19
N GLU A 265 4.70 5.45 -10.72
CA GLU A 265 5.16 6.23 -9.57
C GLU A 265 5.24 5.40 -8.29
N ARG A 266 4.28 4.49 -8.06
CA ARG A 266 4.22 3.68 -6.84
C ARG A 266 5.31 2.61 -6.77
N THR A 267 5.60 1.92 -7.87
CA THR A 267 6.71 0.95 -7.93
C THR A 267 8.05 1.69 -7.86
N MET A 268 8.22 2.81 -8.57
CA MET A 268 9.47 3.55 -8.53
C MET A 268 9.78 4.14 -7.14
N VAL A 269 8.77 4.66 -6.41
CA VAL A 269 8.94 5.14 -5.03
C VAL A 269 9.35 4.00 -4.08
N LYS A 270 8.78 2.79 -4.22
CA LYS A 270 9.17 1.62 -3.42
C LYS A 270 10.61 1.18 -3.70
N LEU A 271 11.03 1.19 -4.97
CA LEU A 271 12.37 0.73 -5.37
C LEU A 271 13.45 1.74 -4.96
N GLN A 272 13.13 3.04 -4.95
CA GLN A 272 14.05 4.11 -4.56
C GLN A 272 14.18 4.31 -3.04
N SER A 273 13.28 3.76 -2.22
CA SER A 273 13.31 3.91 -0.75
C SER A 273 14.29 2.97 -0.03
N GLY A 274 15.15 2.25 -0.75
CA GLY A 274 16.11 1.32 -0.17
C GLY A 274 15.43 0.01 0.28
N LEU A 275 15.23 -0.92 -0.64
CA LEU A 275 14.65 -2.23 -0.33
C LEU A 275 15.58 -3.02 0.61
N SER A 276 15.06 -3.40 1.78
CA SER A 276 15.74 -4.30 2.71
C SER A 276 15.32 -5.73 2.41
N ASN A 277 16.28 -6.60 2.17
CA ASN A 277 16.02 -8.01 1.95
C ASN A 277 15.62 -8.70 3.27
N LEU A 278 14.32 -8.94 3.43
CA LEU A 278 13.73 -9.57 4.63
C LEU A 278 13.70 -11.10 4.56
N SER A 279 14.12 -11.70 3.44
CA SER A 279 14.06 -13.16 3.24
C SER A 279 15.14 -13.92 4.01
N GLY A 280 16.20 -13.21 4.47
CA GLY A 280 17.37 -13.82 5.09
C GLY A 280 18.28 -14.58 4.12
N VAL A 281 17.94 -14.63 2.83
CA VAL A 281 18.75 -15.21 1.75
C VAL A 281 19.40 -14.05 1.00
N PRO A 282 20.74 -13.90 0.98
CA PRO A 282 21.37 -12.79 0.27
C PRO A 282 21.02 -12.83 -1.22
N LEU A 283 20.62 -11.69 -1.76
CA LEU A 283 20.40 -11.50 -3.19
C LEU A 283 21.67 -10.91 -3.83
N GLU A 284 21.86 -11.13 -5.13
CA GLU A 284 22.98 -10.57 -5.89
C GLU A 284 23.04 -9.04 -5.78
N ILE A 285 21.88 -8.38 -5.80
CA ILE A 285 21.76 -6.92 -5.63
C ILE A 285 22.16 -6.41 -4.24
N ASP A 286 22.27 -7.27 -3.22
CA ASP A 286 22.72 -6.88 -1.89
C ASP A 286 24.23 -6.58 -1.84
N ILE A 287 24.98 -6.90 -2.90
CA ILE A 287 26.38 -6.50 -3.08
C ILE A 287 26.49 -4.98 -3.30
N LEU A 288 25.44 -4.35 -3.83
CA LEU A 288 25.44 -2.93 -4.17
C LEU A 288 25.14 -2.04 -2.96
N GLN A 289 25.70 -0.84 -2.96
CA GLN A 289 25.29 0.22 -2.02
C GLN A 289 23.81 0.57 -2.24
N VAL A 290 23.14 1.05 -1.20
CA VAL A 290 21.68 1.28 -1.20
C VAL A 290 21.24 2.16 -2.36
N GLU A 291 22.00 3.22 -2.64
CA GLU A 291 21.75 4.18 -3.71
C GLU A 291 21.93 3.54 -5.09
N LYS A 292 22.97 2.72 -5.26
CA LYS A 292 23.26 2.01 -6.52
C LYS A 292 22.28 0.86 -6.78
N ARG A 293 21.80 0.20 -5.74
CA ARG A 293 20.73 -0.79 -5.82
C ARG A 293 19.41 -0.13 -6.25
N ALA A 294 19.05 1.01 -5.65
CA ALA A 294 17.88 1.78 -6.03
C ALA A 294 17.95 2.27 -7.49
N GLU A 295 19.13 2.73 -7.94
CA GLU A 295 19.39 3.12 -9.32
C GLU A 295 19.18 1.95 -10.29
N LEU A 296 19.77 0.78 -10.02
CA LEU A 296 19.61 -0.42 -10.84
C LEU A 296 18.15 -0.86 -10.95
N LEU A 297 17.44 -0.93 -9.82
CA LEU A 297 16.03 -1.34 -9.81
C LEU A 297 15.13 -0.36 -10.58
N GLY A 298 15.37 0.95 -10.43
CA GLY A 298 14.68 1.98 -11.19
C GLY A 298 14.96 1.90 -12.70
N LEU A 299 16.20 1.58 -13.07
CA LEU A 299 16.60 1.39 -14.45
C LEU A 299 15.92 0.17 -15.07
N VAL A 300 15.96 -0.99 -14.39
CA VAL A 300 15.27 -2.21 -14.85
C VAL A 300 13.78 -1.96 -15.05
N PHE A 301 13.17 -1.18 -14.15
CA PHE A 301 11.77 -0.80 -14.27
C PHE A 301 11.50 0.06 -15.50
N GLN A 302 12.30 1.11 -15.74
CA GLN A 302 12.17 1.96 -16.92
C GLN A 302 12.38 1.19 -18.23
N THR A 303 13.38 0.30 -18.27
CA THR A 303 13.64 -0.56 -19.42
C THR A 303 12.47 -1.51 -19.68
N PHE A 304 11.84 -2.05 -18.64
CA PHE A 304 10.66 -2.90 -18.77
C PHE A 304 9.47 -2.13 -19.38
N GLU A 305 9.19 -0.91 -18.90
CA GLU A 305 8.09 -0.10 -19.43
C GLU A 305 8.34 0.30 -20.89
N ALA A 306 9.57 0.68 -21.25
CA ALA A 306 9.95 0.94 -22.64
C ALA A 306 9.74 -0.30 -23.53
N LEU A 307 10.11 -1.48 -23.03
CA LEU A 307 9.91 -2.75 -23.73
C LEU A 307 8.42 -3.06 -23.93
N VAL A 308 7.58 -2.82 -22.92
CA VAL A 308 6.12 -3.01 -23.03
C VAL A 308 5.54 -2.06 -24.08
N GLU A 309 5.99 -0.81 -24.14
CA GLU A 309 5.55 0.15 -25.15
C GLU A 309 6.01 -0.26 -26.56
N ASP A 310 7.24 -0.74 -26.72
CA ASP A 310 7.74 -1.26 -27.99
C ASP A 310 6.95 -2.48 -28.48
N LEU A 311 6.57 -3.38 -27.57
CA LEU A 311 5.71 -4.52 -27.88
C LEU A 311 4.30 -4.09 -28.31
N ARG A 312 3.77 -3.02 -27.69
CA ARG A 312 2.48 -2.42 -28.04
C ARG A 312 2.52 -1.80 -29.43
N LEU A 313 3.55 -1.01 -29.73
CA LEU A 313 3.77 -0.40 -31.04
C LEU A 313 4.02 -1.43 -32.16
N SER A 314 4.61 -2.58 -31.81
CA SER A 314 4.89 -3.67 -32.74
C SER A 314 3.68 -4.58 -33.02
N GLU A 315 2.50 -4.27 -32.46
CA GLU A 315 1.25 -5.04 -32.62
C GLU A 315 1.43 -6.55 -32.38
N VAL A 316 2.23 -6.92 -31.38
CA VAL A 316 2.47 -8.34 -31.06
C VAL A 316 1.14 -8.98 -30.67
N LYS A 317 0.84 -10.17 -31.20
CA LYS A 317 -0.35 -10.94 -30.81
C LYS A 317 -0.09 -11.74 -29.53
N LEU A 318 -1.14 -11.90 -28.72
CA LEU A 318 -1.10 -12.69 -27.47
C LEU A 318 -0.54 -14.11 -27.67
N GLU A 319 -0.87 -14.76 -28.78
CA GLU A 319 -0.41 -16.12 -29.12
C GLU A 319 1.12 -16.23 -29.32
N HIS A 320 1.78 -15.10 -29.61
CA HIS A 320 3.22 -15.05 -29.85
C HIS A 320 4.04 -14.71 -28.60
N LEU A 321 3.40 -14.26 -27.52
CA LEU A 321 4.11 -13.89 -26.29
C LEU A 321 4.90 -15.06 -25.67
N PRO A 322 4.37 -16.29 -25.53
CA PRO A 322 5.12 -17.41 -24.96
C PRO A 322 6.40 -17.74 -25.75
N GLN A 323 6.37 -17.61 -27.08
CA GLN A 323 7.56 -17.89 -27.90
C GLN A 323 8.60 -16.77 -27.80
N LYS A 324 8.16 -15.54 -27.55
CA LYS A 324 9.02 -14.36 -27.41
C LYS A 324 9.51 -14.11 -25.98
N GLN A 325 8.94 -14.78 -24.97
CA GLN A 325 9.26 -14.56 -23.54
C GLN A 325 10.77 -14.55 -23.27
N GLN A 326 11.47 -15.56 -23.78
CA GLN A 326 12.90 -15.74 -23.53
C GLN A 326 13.73 -14.64 -24.17
N LEU A 327 13.32 -14.15 -25.35
CA LEU A 327 13.97 -13.03 -26.01
C LEU A 327 13.69 -11.73 -25.24
N ILE A 328 12.44 -11.50 -24.84
CA ILE A 328 12.02 -10.32 -24.06
C ILE A 328 12.81 -10.20 -22.74
N LEU A 329 12.89 -11.28 -21.97
CA LEU A 329 13.61 -11.26 -20.69
C LEU A 329 15.11 -11.12 -20.87
N LYS A 330 15.66 -11.70 -21.95
CA LYS A 330 17.06 -11.51 -22.32
C LYS A 330 17.33 -10.05 -22.64
N ASP A 331 16.57 -9.46 -23.56
CA ASP A 331 16.76 -8.08 -24.02
C ASP A 331 16.62 -7.09 -22.85
N LEU A 332 15.64 -7.32 -21.98
CA LEU A 332 15.45 -6.55 -20.74
C LEU A 332 16.69 -6.61 -19.84
N TRP A 333 17.23 -7.80 -19.60
CA TRP A 333 18.41 -7.98 -18.75
C TRP A 333 19.67 -7.38 -19.39
N GLU A 334 19.93 -7.64 -20.67
CA GLU A 334 21.10 -7.13 -21.39
C GLU A 334 21.11 -5.60 -21.45
N ALA A 335 19.96 -4.98 -21.75
CA ALA A 335 19.81 -3.53 -21.77
C ALA A 335 20.04 -2.95 -20.36
N SER A 336 19.44 -3.55 -19.34
CA SER A 336 19.54 -3.06 -17.96
C SER A 336 20.98 -3.08 -17.43
N ILE A 337 21.70 -4.18 -17.65
CA ILE A 337 23.11 -4.31 -17.26
C ILE A 337 24.01 -3.35 -18.04
N THR A 338 23.76 -3.21 -19.35
CA THR A 338 24.56 -2.34 -20.21
C THR A 338 24.42 -0.88 -19.82
N ASP A 339 23.22 -0.43 -19.49
CA ASP A 339 22.95 0.96 -19.11
C ASP A 339 23.43 1.25 -17.68
N PHE A 340 23.24 0.31 -16.74
CA PHE A 340 23.64 0.49 -15.35
C PHE A 340 25.16 0.61 -15.17
N PHE A 341 25.93 -0.33 -15.74
CA PHE A 341 27.39 -0.27 -15.65
C PHE A 341 27.98 0.72 -16.65
N GLY A 342 27.29 0.94 -17.78
CA GLY A 342 27.81 1.68 -18.92
C GLY A 342 28.61 0.77 -19.85
N LYS A 343 28.30 0.85 -21.15
CA LYS A 343 28.85 -0.01 -22.21
C LYS A 343 30.38 -0.13 -22.24
N TYR A 344 31.10 0.89 -21.80
CA TYR A 344 32.56 0.96 -21.84
C TYR A 344 33.20 0.96 -20.45
N TYR A 345 32.48 0.53 -19.42
CA TYR A 345 33.01 0.50 -18.06
C TYR A 345 34.08 -0.57 -17.92
N THR A 346 35.26 -0.13 -17.50
CA THR A 346 36.42 -1.01 -17.32
C THR A 346 36.97 -0.91 -15.91
N LEU A 347 37.22 -2.08 -15.31
CA LEU A 347 37.93 -2.20 -14.05
C LEU A 347 39.41 -2.48 -14.31
N TYR A 348 40.27 -1.82 -13.55
CA TYR A 348 41.70 -2.08 -13.54
C TYR A 348 42.05 -2.88 -12.29
N THR A 349 42.45 -4.12 -12.48
CA THR A 349 43.05 -4.96 -11.44
C THR A 349 44.55 -5.09 -11.74
N ASP A 350 45.38 -5.44 -10.76
CA ASP A 350 46.86 -5.31 -10.69
C ASP A 350 47.74 -5.69 -11.92
N ASN A 351 47.17 -6.14 -13.06
CA ASN A 351 47.78 -6.02 -14.39
C ASN A 351 46.81 -6.22 -15.60
N THR A 352 45.48 -6.14 -15.41
CA THR A 352 44.49 -6.42 -16.48
C THR A 352 43.35 -5.41 -16.47
N GLN A 353 42.98 -4.95 -17.67
CA GLN A 353 41.76 -4.17 -17.89
C GLN A 353 40.62 -5.15 -18.18
N LEU A 354 39.57 -5.10 -17.36
CA LEU A 354 38.38 -5.94 -17.48
C LEU A 354 37.21 -5.11 -17.96
N GLU A 355 36.69 -5.42 -19.14
CA GLU A 355 35.42 -4.88 -19.63
C GLU A 355 34.26 -5.59 -18.92
N VAL A 356 33.69 -4.93 -17.92
CA VAL A 356 32.74 -5.54 -16.99
C VAL A 356 31.49 -6.03 -17.71
N VAL A 357 30.91 -5.21 -18.58
CA VAL A 357 29.70 -5.55 -19.34
C VAL A 357 29.94 -6.76 -20.25
N THR A 358 31.07 -6.82 -20.96
CA THR A 358 31.43 -7.95 -21.83
C THR A 358 31.47 -9.27 -21.05
N ILE A 359 32.03 -9.27 -19.84
CA ILE A 359 32.11 -10.45 -18.97
C ILE A 359 30.72 -10.83 -18.45
N LEU A 360 29.94 -9.86 -17.97
CA LEU A 360 28.59 -10.10 -17.44
C LEU A 360 27.68 -10.69 -18.52
N LEU A 361 27.62 -10.09 -19.71
CA LEU A 361 26.82 -10.58 -20.84
C LEU A 361 27.26 -11.99 -21.28
N GLY A 362 28.56 -12.31 -21.20
CA GLY A 362 29.07 -13.65 -21.45
C GLY A 362 28.52 -14.73 -20.51
N ASN A 363 28.08 -14.35 -19.30
CA ASN A 363 27.51 -15.25 -18.30
C ASN A 363 25.99 -15.45 -18.43
N TYR A 364 25.34 -14.90 -19.48
CA TYR A 364 23.92 -15.06 -19.72
C TYR A 364 23.39 -16.51 -19.59
N PRO A 365 24.08 -17.56 -20.09
CA PRO A 365 23.57 -18.94 -19.94
C PRO A 365 23.38 -19.38 -18.48
N ILE A 366 24.21 -18.89 -17.56
CA ILE A 366 24.13 -19.19 -16.13
C ILE A 366 22.95 -18.41 -15.52
N VAL A 367 22.89 -17.10 -15.78
CA VAL A 367 21.82 -16.21 -15.32
C VAL A 367 20.45 -16.69 -15.81
N LYS A 368 20.38 -17.09 -17.08
CA LYS A 368 19.17 -17.63 -17.68
C LYS A 368 18.64 -18.83 -16.89
N LYS A 369 19.50 -19.81 -16.63
CA LYS A 369 19.13 -21.06 -15.97
C LYS A 369 18.80 -20.85 -14.49
N GLU A 370 19.60 -20.06 -13.79
CA GLU A 370 19.50 -19.94 -12.34
C GLU A 370 18.48 -18.90 -11.88
N ILE A 371 18.16 -17.91 -12.72
CA ILE A 371 17.32 -16.77 -12.35
C ILE A 371 16.16 -16.62 -13.36
N ILE A 372 16.43 -16.28 -14.61
CA ILE A 372 15.39 -15.86 -15.59
C ILE A 372 14.34 -16.95 -15.83
N ASP A 373 14.75 -18.20 -16.03
CA ASP A 373 13.84 -19.33 -16.29
C ASP A 373 12.95 -19.66 -15.08
N LYS A 374 13.31 -19.18 -13.88
CA LYS A 374 12.56 -19.42 -12.64
C LYS A 374 11.56 -18.31 -12.33
N ILE A 375 11.55 -17.20 -13.09
CA ILE A 375 10.62 -16.09 -12.87
C ILE A 375 9.20 -16.52 -13.26
N PRO A 376 8.25 -16.61 -12.31
CA PRO A 376 6.90 -17.09 -12.59
C PRO A 376 6.04 -16.03 -13.27
N LEU A 377 5.03 -16.47 -14.03
CA LEU A 377 3.89 -15.64 -14.47
C LEU A 377 4.26 -14.39 -15.31
N VAL A 378 5.41 -14.39 -15.97
CA VAL A 378 5.84 -13.29 -16.86
C VAL A 378 4.86 -13.09 -18.02
N ILE A 379 4.35 -14.17 -18.60
CA ILE A 379 3.37 -14.09 -19.69
C ILE A 379 2.05 -13.52 -19.22
N ASP A 380 1.58 -13.91 -18.04
CA ASP A 380 0.34 -13.39 -17.46
C ASP A 380 0.48 -11.89 -17.16
N LEU A 381 1.63 -11.45 -16.66
CA LEU A 381 1.96 -10.04 -16.46
C LEU A 381 1.93 -9.26 -17.79
N LEU A 382 2.65 -9.73 -18.81
CA LEU A 382 2.68 -9.08 -20.13
C LEU A 382 1.30 -9.09 -20.81
N ALA A 383 0.58 -10.20 -20.71
CA ALA A 383 -0.76 -10.33 -21.28
C ALA A 383 -1.77 -9.38 -20.62
N HIS A 384 -1.67 -9.22 -19.29
CA HIS A 384 -2.46 -8.27 -18.54
C HIS A 384 -2.15 -6.82 -18.94
N ARG A 385 -0.86 -6.47 -19.08
CA ARG A 385 -0.37 -5.12 -19.40
C ARG A 385 -0.63 -4.70 -20.85
N LEU A 386 -0.48 -5.63 -21.80
CA LEU A 386 -0.61 -5.33 -23.24
C LEU A 386 -2.04 -5.45 -23.76
N PHE A 387 -2.84 -6.37 -23.21
CA PHE A 387 -4.16 -6.72 -23.77
C PHE A 387 -5.31 -6.64 -22.78
N GLU A 388 -5.08 -6.12 -21.57
CA GLU A 388 -6.09 -6.05 -20.49
C GLU A 388 -6.72 -7.43 -20.22
N LYS A 389 -5.90 -8.49 -20.28
CA LYS A 389 -6.36 -9.85 -19.97
C LYS A 389 -6.54 -10.02 -18.47
N SER A 390 -7.51 -10.84 -18.06
CA SER A 390 -7.64 -11.24 -16.65
C SER A 390 -6.39 -12.01 -16.20
N LEU A 391 -5.88 -11.68 -15.01
CA LEU A 391 -4.75 -12.39 -14.40
C LEU A 391 -5.25 -13.70 -13.80
N VAL A 392 -4.54 -14.79 -14.03
CA VAL A 392 -4.85 -16.08 -13.40
C VAL A 392 -3.70 -16.47 -12.50
N ILE A 393 -3.97 -16.55 -11.19
CA ILE A 393 -2.98 -16.91 -10.17
C ILE A 393 -3.62 -17.97 -9.27
N ASP A 394 -2.97 -19.12 -9.09
CA ASP A 394 -3.46 -20.24 -8.29
C ASP A 394 -4.89 -20.68 -8.65
N ASN A 395 -5.20 -20.74 -9.96
CA ASN A 395 -6.53 -21.02 -10.53
C ASN A 395 -7.63 -20.01 -10.18
N VAL A 396 -7.28 -18.86 -9.59
CA VAL A 396 -8.21 -17.75 -9.37
C VAL A 396 -8.03 -16.73 -10.49
N SER A 397 -9.13 -16.36 -11.16
CA SER A 397 -9.14 -15.34 -12.20
C SER A 397 -9.50 -13.98 -11.62
N TYR A 398 -8.63 -12.99 -11.85
CA TYR A 398 -8.79 -11.61 -11.46
C TYR A 398 -9.08 -10.78 -12.72
N PRO A 399 -10.31 -10.25 -12.88
CA PRO A 399 -10.68 -9.48 -14.06
C PRO A 399 -9.78 -8.25 -14.24
N ALA A 400 -9.48 -7.90 -15.48
CA ALA A 400 -8.64 -6.74 -15.76
C ALA A 400 -9.28 -5.45 -15.24
N GLN A 401 -8.44 -4.46 -14.91
CA GLN A 401 -8.85 -3.18 -14.32
C GLN A 401 -9.49 -3.27 -12.92
N THR A 402 -9.60 -4.46 -12.33
CA THR A 402 -9.98 -4.59 -10.91
C THR A 402 -8.83 -4.16 -9.99
N PRO A 403 -9.10 -3.55 -8.83
CA PRO A 403 -8.07 -3.19 -7.87
C PRO A 403 -7.19 -4.38 -7.45
N GLU A 404 -7.79 -5.57 -7.33
CA GLU A 404 -7.11 -6.81 -7.00
C GLU A 404 -6.16 -7.25 -8.12
N ALA A 405 -6.61 -7.22 -9.39
CA ALA A 405 -5.74 -7.52 -10.53
C ALA A 405 -4.57 -6.55 -10.63
N ILE A 406 -4.81 -5.25 -10.42
CA ILE A 406 -3.76 -4.23 -10.42
C ILE A 406 -2.74 -4.51 -9.31
N GLN A 407 -3.19 -4.79 -8.09
CA GLN A 407 -2.29 -5.11 -6.97
C GLN A 407 -1.50 -6.41 -7.22
N ARG A 408 -2.11 -7.43 -7.82
CA ARG A 408 -1.41 -8.67 -8.16
C ARG A 408 -0.41 -8.45 -9.30
N SER A 409 -0.75 -7.64 -10.29
CA SER A 409 0.18 -7.20 -11.34
C SER A 409 1.36 -6.45 -10.75
N GLU A 410 1.15 -5.58 -9.75
CA GLU A 410 2.23 -4.89 -9.03
C GLU A 410 3.19 -5.89 -8.38
N PHE A 411 2.70 -6.91 -7.68
CA PHE A 411 3.60 -7.91 -7.05
C PHE A 411 4.40 -8.72 -8.06
N LEU A 412 3.79 -9.09 -9.20
CA LEU A 412 4.50 -9.79 -10.27
C LEU A 412 5.58 -8.90 -10.90
N LEU A 413 5.29 -7.62 -11.07
CA LEU A 413 6.23 -6.62 -11.58
C LEU A 413 7.38 -6.38 -10.60
N ASP A 414 7.07 -6.16 -9.31
CA ASP A 414 8.07 -5.98 -8.25
C ASP A 414 9.02 -7.20 -8.22
N ASN A 415 8.49 -8.43 -8.30
CA ASN A 415 9.29 -9.65 -8.36
C ASN A 415 10.14 -9.74 -9.65
N LEU A 416 9.57 -9.42 -10.81
CA LEU A 416 10.32 -9.42 -12.08
C LEU A 416 11.52 -8.47 -12.01
N ILE A 417 11.31 -7.25 -11.51
CA ILE A 417 12.36 -6.23 -11.41
C ILE A 417 13.48 -6.69 -10.48
N ILE A 418 13.13 -7.24 -9.30
CA ILE A 418 14.12 -7.73 -8.33
C ILE A 418 14.93 -8.90 -8.87
N GLN A 419 14.33 -9.78 -9.67
CA GLN A 419 15.03 -10.94 -10.25
C GLN A 419 15.87 -10.57 -11.48
N ILE A 420 15.53 -9.49 -12.18
CA ILE A 420 16.31 -9.03 -13.34
C ILE A 420 17.50 -8.17 -12.91
N ALA A 421 17.32 -7.35 -11.87
CA ALA A 421 18.41 -6.61 -11.22
C ALA A 421 19.39 -7.58 -10.55
#